data_AF-A0A656HFZ4-F1
#
_entry.id   AF-A0A656HFZ4-F1
#
_cell.length_a   1.000
_cell.length_b   1.000
_cell.length_c   1.000
_cell.angle_alpha   90.00
_cell.angle_beta   90.00
_cell.angle_gamma   90.00
#
_symmetry.space_group_name_H-M   'P 1'
#
loop_
_entity.id
_entity.type
_entity.pdbx_description
1 polymer ?
#
loop_
_entity_poly.entity_id
_entity_poly.type
_entity_poly.pdbx_seq_one_letter_code
_entity_poly.pdbx_strand_id
1 'polypeptide(L)' 'MKLDRIQIDPERMNGQPCIRDLRLTVRRVLELVALYPDRNELQ' A
#
# COMPACT_ATOMS: atom_id res chain seq x y z
N MET A 1 0.95 -11.05 -13.41
CA MET A 1 0.83 -10.87 -11.95
C MET A 1 -0.07 -9.67 -11.69
N LYS A 2 -1.16 -9.83 -10.93
CA LYS A 2 -2.13 -8.75 -10.67
C LYS A 2 -2.10 -8.41 -9.18
N LEU A 3 -2.04 -7.13 -8.83
CA LEU A 3 -2.00 -6.68 -7.43
C LEU A 3 -3.43 -6.41 -6.95
N ASP A 4 -4.11 -7.47 -6.51
CA ASP A 4 -5.54 -7.47 -6.19
C ASP A 4 -5.95 -6.68 -4.93
N ARG A 5 -5.02 -5.97 -4.31
CA ARG A 5 -5.29 -5.11 -3.15
C ARG A 5 -5.05 -3.63 -3.45
N ILE A 6 -4.55 -3.29 -4.63
CA ILE A 6 -4.22 -1.91 -5.01
C ILE A 6 -5.33 -1.35 -5.89
N GLN A 7 -5.67 -0.08 -5.67
CA GLN A 7 -6.55 0.72 -6.50
C GLN A 7 -5.89 2.08 -6.78
N ILE A 8 -6.13 2.61 -7.98
CA ILE A 8 -5.74 3.96 -8.39
C ILE A 8 -7.02 4.70 -8.73
N ASP A 9 -7.25 5.84 -8.08
CA ASP A 9 -8.44 6.67 -8.26
C ASP A 9 -7.98 8.14 -8.33
N PRO A 10 -8.07 8.82 -9.49
CA PRO A 10 -7.63 10.20 -9.66
C PRO A 10 -8.30 11.19 -8.70
N GLU A 11 -9.54 10.92 -8.27
CA GLU A 11 -10.32 11.80 -7.40
C GLU A 11 -9.99 11.61 -5.91
N ARG A 12 -9.18 10.59 -5.57
CA ARG A 12 -8.81 10.25 -4.20
C ARG A 12 -7.30 10.26 -4.02
N MET A 13 -6.83 10.77 -2.86
CA MET A 13 -5.42 10.72 -2.45
C MET A 13 -4.44 11.27 -3.53
N ASN A 14 -4.88 12.28 -4.30
CA ASN A 14 -4.14 12.89 -5.41
C ASN A 14 -3.77 11.89 -6.54
N GLY A 15 -4.62 10.88 -6.80
CA GLY A 15 -4.36 9.86 -7.82
C GLY A 15 -3.28 8.85 -7.45
N GLN A 16 -2.81 8.85 -6.19
CA GLN A 16 -1.79 7.90 -5.76
C GLN A 16 -2.38 6.49 -5.61
N PRO A 17 -1.59 5.44 -5.92
CA PRO A 17 -1.98 4.06 -5.62
C PRO A 17 -2.25 3.88 -4.13
N CYS A 18 -3.42 3.36 -3.80
CA CYS A 18 -3.87 3.11 -2.43
C CYS A 18 -4.28 1.65 -2.24
N ILE A 19 -4.23 1.17 -0.99
CA ILE A 19 -4.83 -0.10 -0.63
C ILE A 19 -6.35 0.03 -0.72
N ARG A 20 -7.02 -0.91 -1.39
CA ARG A 20 -8.48 -0.92 -1.55
C ARG A 20 -9.18 -0.79 -0.22
N ASP A 21 -10.27 -0.04 -0.24
CA ASP A 21 -11.13 0.23 0.92
C ASP A 21 -10.43 0.99 2.07
N LEU A 22 -9.16 1.39 1.89
CA LEU A 22 -8.36 2.14 2.85
C LEU A 22 -7.91 3.48 2.24
N ARG A 23 -7.65 4.47 3.10
CA ARG A 23 -7.01 5.75 2.72
C ARG A 23 -5.50 5.70 2.96
N LEU A 24 -4.88 4.57 2.63
CA LEU A 24 -3.46 4.31 2.87
C LEU A 24 -2.75 4.09 1.53
N THR A 25 -1.75 4.93 1.24
CA THR A 25 -1.01 4.84 -0.03
C THR A 25 -0.07 3.63 -0.02
N VAL A 26 0.12 3.02 -1.18
CA VAL A 26 1.05 1.89 -1.35
C VAL A 26 2.47 2.29 -0.94
N ARG A 27 2.89 3.52 -1.28
CA ARG A 27 4.16 4.09 -0.84
C ARG A 27 4.32 4.02 0.69
N ARG A 28 3.30 4.45 1.44
CA ARG A 28 3.38 4.47 2.90
C ARG A 28 3.45 3.06 3.49
N VAL A 29 2.71 2.11 2.92
CA VAL A 29 2.79 0.70 3.32
C VAL A 29 4.21 0.15 3.08
N LEU A 30 4.80 0.42 1.92
CA LEU A 30 6.14 -0.04 1.59
C LEU A 30 7.19 0.58 2.51
N GLU A 31 7.10 1.87 2.81
CA GLU A 31 7.99 2.54 3.78
C GLU A 31 7.91 1.87 5.17
N LEU A 32 6.72 1.48 5.62
CA LEU A 32 6.53 0.82 6.92
C LEU A 32 7.04 -0.62 6.91
N VAL A 33 6.73 -1.39 5.86
CA VAL A 33 7.20 -2.77 5.72
C VAL A 33 8.72 -2.82 5.60
N ALA A 34 9.34 -1.83 4.97
CA ALA A 34 10.79 -1.74 4.86
C ALA A 34 11.51 -1.59 6.21
N LEU A 35 10.81 -1.20 7.28
CA LEU A 35 11.37 -1.19 8.65
C LEU A 35 11.60 -2.60 9.21
N TYR A 36 10.93 -3.61 8.64
CA TYR A 36 10.97 -5.01 9.07
C TYR A 36 11.59 -5.85 7.95
N PRO A 37 12.93 -5.95 7.89
CA PRO A 37 13.61 -6.68 6.81
C PRO A 37 13.32 -8.19 6.83
N ASP A 38 13.00 -8.77 8.00
CA ASP A 38 12.44 -10.11 8.09
C ASP A 38 10.91 -10.06 8.05
N ARG A 39 10.34 -10.68 7.02
CA ARG A 39 8.89 -10.76 6.84
C ARG A 39 8.18 -11.54 7.96
N ASN A 40 8.88 -12.42 8.67
CA ASN A 40 8.32 -13.16 9.79
C ASN A 40 8.02 -12.27 11.01
N GLU A 41 8.56 -11.05 11.05
CA GLU A 41 8.29 -10.08 12.12
C GLU A 41 6.89 -9.42 12.00
N LEU A 42 6.23 -9.53 10.83
CA LEU A 42 4.94 -8.90 10.52
C LEU A 42 3.69 -9.76 10.88
N GLN A 43 3.77 -10.56 11.95
CA GLN A 43 2.80 -11.62 12.36
C GLN A 43 1.35 -11.49 11.87
#